data_AF-A0A7V4LQE7-F1
#
_entry.id   AF-A0A7V4LQE7-F1
#
_cell.length_a   1.000
_cell.length_b   1.000
_cell.length_c   1.000
_cell.angle_alpha   90.00
_cell.angle_beta   90.00
_cell.angle_gamma   90.00
#
_symmetry.space_group_name_H-M   'P 1'
#
loop_
_entity.id
_entity.type
_entity.pdbx_description
1 polymer ?
#
loop_
_entity_poly.entity_id
_entity_poly.type
_entity_poly.pdbx_seq_one_letter_code
_entity_poly.pdbx_strand_id
1 'polypeptide(L)'
;MWFLAGFLLLFGSPFALLAQEDIWEKMLREEVEVTNPVYKPVIGLGPGYLHFTGDVRNNIHSPLVGNMGVKFNVSTFLDNKHYYITNFGLTYGTLTGNQRSLTDPAKNLNFQSSLIAFALNLEYRFGHFYKKPPILSPFVSVGVENFQFNTKGDLYDAGGNLYFYWNDGTIRNRPQDVYPNRLLQRDYVYETDLR
;
A
#
# COMPACT_ATOMS: atom_id res chain seq x y z
N MET A 1 -21.37 -5.44 40.43
CA MET A 1 -21.37 -6.62 39.54
C MET A 1 -20.71 -6.14 38.23
N TRP A 2 -19.38 -6.05 38.13
CA TRP A 2 -18.41 -7.11 37.72
C TRP A 2 -18.94 -7.91 36.51
N PHE A 3 -18.34 -8.04 35.32
CA PHE A 3 -16.95 -8.01 34.80
C PHE A 3 -16.94 -7.38 33.37
N LEU A 4 -15.94 -6.67 32.82
CA LEU A 4 -14.49 -6.92 32.58
C LEU A 4 -14.18 -8.01 31.53
N ALA A 5 -13.69 -7.60 30.36
CA ALA A 5 -12.71 -8.32 29.55
C ALA A 5 -11.98 -7.33 28.64
N GLY A 6 -10.90 -6.74 29.17
CA GLY A 6 -9.98 -5.90 28.41
C GLY A 6 -8.95 -6.75 27.67
N PHE A 7 -8.48 -6.24 26.54
CA PHE A 7 -7.18 -6.59 25.98
C PHE A 7 -6.32 -5.32 26.04
N LEU A 8 -5.71 -5.11 27.20
CA LEU A 8 -4.72 -4.06 27.42
C LEU A 8 -3.35 -4.73 27.32
N LEU A 9 -2.73 -4.66 26.14
CA LEU A 9 -1.34 -5.05 25.98
C LEU A 9 -0.47 -3.97 26.64
N LEU A 10 -0.05 -4.26 27.85
CA LEU A 10 0.99 -3.56 28.58
C LEU A 10 2.29 -3.63 27.77
N PHE A 11 2.67 -2.53 27.12
CA PHE A 11 4.08 -2.30 26.81
C PHE A 11 4.78 -1.98 28.13
N GLY A 12 5.38 -3.02 28.71
CA GLY A 12 6.34 -2.87 29.79
C GLY A 12 7.42 -1.88 29.36
N SER A 13 7.64 -0.89 30.22
CA SER A 13 8.77 0.02 30.13
C SER A 13 10.07 -0.76 29.93
N PRO A 14 10.93 -0.41 28.96
CA PRO A 14 12.34 -0.63 29.17
C PRO A 14 12.75 0.39 30.23
N PHE A 15 13.00 -0.07 31.46
CA PHE A 15 13.95 0.62 32.32
C PHE A 15 15.18 0.89 31.46
N ALA A 16 15.49 2.16 31.25
CA ALA A 16 16.74 2.58 30.67
C ALA A 16 17.86 2.16 31.62
N LEU A 17 18.35 0.93 31.47
CA LEU A 17 19.71 0.59 31.84
C LEU A 17 20.59 1.35 30.84
N LEU A 18 20.93 2.58 31.19
CA LEU A 18 22.11 3.22 30.62
C LEU A 18 23.29 2.36 31.04
N ALA A 19 23.69 1.44 30.16
CA ALA A 19 25.01 0.83 30.25
C ALA A 19 26.00 1.99 30.31
N GLN A 20 26.69 2.12 31.44
CA GLN A 20 27.77 3.07 31.61
C GLN A 20 28.89 2.61 30.69
N GLU A 21 28.90 3.12 29.46
CA GLU A 21 30.01 2.91 28.53
C GLU A 21 31.26 3.48 29.18
N ASP A 22 32.19 2.60 29.55
CA ASP A 22 33.42 2.98 30.23
C ASP A 22 34.33 3.72 29.23
N ILE A 23 34.62 4.99 29.52
CA ILE A 23 35.28 5.93 28.59
C ILE A 23 36.67 5.41 28.21
N TRP A 24 37.31 4.68 29.12
CA TRP A 24 38.59 4.01 28.92
C TRP A 24 38.52 2.90 27.87
N GLU A 25 37.40 2.19 27.79
CA GLU A 25 37.20 1.09 26.83
C GLU A 25 37.09 1.62 25.40
N LYS A 26 36.53 2.83 25.21
CA LYS A 26 36.53 3.53 23.92
C LYS A 26 37.93 3.98 23.48
N MET A 27 38.78 4.38 24.42
CA MET A 27 40.15 4.80 24.12
C MET A 27 41.10 3.63 23.83
N LEU A 28 40.74 2.41 24.26
CA LEU A 28 41.49 1.18 24.00
C LEU A 28 41.08 0.49 22.69
N ARG A 29 39.99 0.93 22.04
CA ARG A 29 39.54 0.39 20.77
C ARG A 29 40.23 1.13 19.64
N GLU A 30 41.08 0.43 18.91
CA GLU A 30 41.58 0.90 17.63
C GLU A 30 40.45 0.76 16.60
N GLU A 31 39.88 1.90 16.18
CA GLU A 31 38.96 1.93 15.04
C GLU A 31 39.78 1.74 13.76
N VAL A 32 40.00 0.48 13.39
CA VAL A 32 40.58 0.16 12.08
C VAL A 32 39.51 0.48 11.03
N GLU A 33 39.69 1.59 10.32
CA GLU A 33 38.86 1.91 9.16
C GLU A 33 39.05 0.82 8.09
N VAL A 34 38.01 0.01 7.88
CA VAL A 34 37.99 -0.96 6.79
C VAL A 34 37.99 -0.17 5.49
N THR A 35 39.09 -0.20 4.76
CA THR A 35 39.31 0.61 3.55
C THR A 35 38.37 0.22 2.40
N ASN A 36 37.77 -0.97 2.44
CA ASN A 36 36.84 -1.45 1.43
C ASN A 36 35.80 -2.43 2.01
N PRO A 37 34.78 -1.94 2.74
CA PRO A 37 33.78 -2.81 3.35
C PRO A 37 32.87 -3.39 2.26
N VAL A 38 32.65 -4.71 2.29
CA VAL A 38 31.67 -5.36 1.40
C VAL A 38 30.28 -5.03 1.90
N TYR A 39 29.54 -4.22 1.13
CA TYR A 39 28.18 -3.84 1.48
C TYR A 39 27.21 -4.99 1.29
N LYS A 40 26.52 -5.34 2.37
CA LYS A 40 25.51 -6.40 2.37
C LYS A 40 24.17 -5.81 1.90
N PRO A 41 23.43 -6.50 1.01
CA PRO A 41 22.09 -6.06 0.66
C PRO A 41 21.17 -6.15 1.87
N VAL A 42 20.25 -5.18 1.98
CA VAL A 42 19.20 -5.14 2.98
C VAL A 42 17.91 -5.59 2.34
N ILE A 43 17.28 -6.62 2.91
CA ILE A 43 16.00 -7.15 2.44
C ILE A 43 14.90 -6.60 3.36
N GLY A 44 13.81 -6.11 2.77
CA GLY A 44 12.63 -5.65 3.46
C GLY A 44 11.37 -6.36 2.96
N LEU A 45 10.44 -6.59 3.87
CA LEU A 45 9.10 -7.10 3.60
C LEU A 45 8.13 -6.31 4.46
N GLY A 46 7.03 -5.83 3.88
CA GLY A 46 6.03 -5.08 4.64
C GLY A 46 4.65 -5.08 3.98
N PRO A 47 3.57 -5.09 4.78
CA PRO A 47 2.24 -4.79 4.26
C PRO A 47 2.12 -3.31 3.93
N GLY A 48 1.23 -2.99 2.98
CA GLY A 48 0.89 -1.63 2.61
C GLY A 48 -0.59 -1.51 2.27
N TYR A 49 -1.07 -0.28 2.10
CA TYR A 49 -2.40 0.01 1.60
C TYR A 49 -2.28 0.60 0.19
N LEU A 50 -3.06 0.07 -0.74
CA LEU A 50 -3.18 0.53 -2.11
C LEU A 50 -4.48 1.33 -2.25
N HIS A 51 -4.36 2.60 -2.60
CA HIS A 51 -5.47 3.53 -2.82
C HIS A 51 -5.51 3.94 -4.29
N PHE A 52 -6.68 3.81 -4.93
CA PHE A 52 -6.85 4.23 -6.32
C PHE A 52 -7.25 5.70 -6.40
N THR A 53 -6.56 6.45 -7.26
CA THR A 53 -6.92 7.82 -7.59
C THR A 53 -7.01 7.93 -9.12
N GLY A 54 -8.23 8.06 -9.63
CA GLY A 54 -8.50 8.16 -11.06
C GLY A 54 -9.95 8.54 -11.33
N ASP A 55 -10.49 8.08 -12.46
CA ASP A 55 -11.81 8.49 -12.95
C ASP A 55 -12.95 7.85 -12.16
N VAL A 56 -12.85 6.57 -11.79
CA VAL A 56 -13.80 5.90 -10.90
C VAL A 56 -13.48 6.29 -9.47
N ARG A 57 -14.24 7.25 -8.94
CA ARG A 57 -13.99 7.84 -7.62
C ARG A 57 -14.82 7.15 -6.55
N ASN A 58 -14.15 6.73 -5.49
CA ASN A 58 -14.83 6.24 -4.30
C ASN A 58 -15.69 7.35 -3.69
N ASN A 59 -16.93 7.03 -3.32
CA ASN A 59 -17.82 8.00 -2.67
C ASN A 59 -17.24 8.52 -1.33
N ILE A 60 -16.43 7.70 -0.66
CA ILE A 60 -15.70 8.07 0.56
C ILE A 60 -14.33 8.62 0.17
N HIS A 61 -14.09 9.88 0.49
CA HIS A 61 -12.84 10.58 0.21
C HIS A 61 -11.92 10.48 1.43
N SER A 62 -11.19 9.37 1.54
CA SER A 62 -10.19 9.19 2.59
C SER A 62 -9.00 8.39 2.04
N PRO A 63 -7.75 8.76 2.41
CA PRO A 63 -6.56 8.02 2.03
C PRO A 63 -6.50 6.62 2.68
N LEU A 64 -7.39 6.33 3.64
CA LEU A 64 -7.53 5.02 4.28
C LEU A 64 -8.46 4.07 3.51
N VAL A 65 -9.16 4.55 2.48
CA VAL A 65 -10.06 3.72 1.67
C VAL A 65 -9.23 3.01 0.61
N GLY A 66 -8.92 1.74 0.81
CA GLY A 66 -8.09 0.99 -0.11
C GLY A 66 -8.04 -0.50 0.21
N ASN A 67 -7.11 -1.19 -0.44
CA ASN A 67 -6.90 -2.62 -0.26
C ASN A 67 -5.50 -2.89 0.27
N MET A 68 -5.34 -3.97 1.02
CA MET A 68 -4.02 -4.37 1.50
C MET A 68 -3.18 -4.92 0.35
N GLY A 69 -1.91 -4.53 0.32
CA GLY A 69 -0.87 -5.09 -0.54
C GLY A 69 0.33 -5.51 0.30
N VAL A 70 1.27 -6.19 -0.35
CA VAL A 70 2.56 -6.58 0.22
C VAL A 70 3.67 -6.04 -0.66
N LYS A 71 4.70 -5.49 -0.04
CA LYS A 71 5.91 -5.00 -0.69
C LYS A 71 7.12 -5.78 -0.20
N PHE A 72 7.90 -6.25 -1.13
CA PHE A 72 9.23 -6.81 -0.92
C PHE A 72 10.25 -5.85 -1.52
N ASN A 73 11.38 -5.63 -0.86
CA ASN A 73 12.44 -4.79 -1.38
C ASN A 73 13.84 -5.32 -1.07
N VAL A 74 14.77 -5.06 -1.98
CA VAL A 74 16.20 -5.32 -1.81
C VAL A 74 16.95 -4.02 -2.06
N SER A 75 17.68 -3.54 -1.06
CA SER A 75 18.42 -2.29 -1.10
C SER A 75 19.92 -2.53 -0.94
N THR A 76 20.76 -1.80 -1.65
CA THR A 76 22.22 -1.78 -1.43
C THR A 76 22.79 -0.38 -1.55
N PHE A 77 23.86 -0.10 -0.80
CA PHE A 77 24.63 1.12 -0.95
C PHE A 77 25.37 1.12 -2.30
N LEU A 78 25.37 2.27 -2.96
CA LEU A 78 26.09 2.50 -4.22
C LEU A 78 27.46 3.16 -3.99
N ASP A 79 27.64 3.83 -2.85
CA ASP A 79 28.84 4.58 -2.50
C ASP A 79 29.35 4.22 -1.10
N ASN A 80 30.65 4.48 -0.87
CA ASN A 80 31.27 4.12 0.39
C ASN A 80 30.80 4.96 1.59
N LYS A 81 30.26 6.16 1.31
CA LYS A 81 29.80 7.11 2.33
C LYS A 81 28.32 6.95 2.68
N HIS A 82 27.65 5.96 2.08
CA HIS A 82 26.23 5.65 2.28
C HIS A 82 25.27 6.80 1.96
N TYR A 83 25.64 7.66 1.03
CA TYR A 83 24.77 8.74 0.56
C TYR A 83 23.80 8.29 -0.51
N TYR A 84 24.10 7.20 -1.22
CA TYR A 84 23.30 6.69 -2.33
C TYR A 84 22.92 5.23 -2.10
N ILE A 85 21.64 4.94 -2.28
CA ILE A 85 21.09 3.59 -2.15
C ILE A 85 20.32 3.26 -3.41
N THR A 86 20.59 2.08 -3.96
CA THR A 86 19.75 1.50 -5.01
C THR A 86 18.76 0.55 -4.36
N ASN A 87 17.48 0.67 -4.69
CA ASN A 87 16.39 -0.17 -4.17
C ASN A 87 15.61 -0.81 -5.31
N PHE A 88 15.52 -2.13 -5.28
CA PHE A 88 14.65 -2.94 -6.13
C PHE A 88 13.41 -3.33 -5.33
N GLY A 89 12.23 -3.01 -5.85
CA GLY A 89 10.96 -3.28 -5.19
C GLY A 89 10.07 -4.20 -6.00
N LEU A 90 9.35 -5.08 -5.31
CA LEU A 90 8.23 -5.85 -5.84
C LEU A 90 7.00 -5.58 -4.98
N THR A 91 5.93 -5.11 -5.57
CA THR A 91 4.65 -4.87 -4.90
C THR A 91 3.61 -5.81 -5.50
N TYR A 92 2.84 -6.49 -4.65
CA TYR A 92 1.70 -7.31 -5.06
C TYR A 92 0.48 -6.94 -4.23
N GLY A 93 -0.68 -6.81 -4.86
CA GLY A 93 -1.92 -6.55 -4.14
C GLY A 93 -3.12 -6.43 -5.06
N THR A 94 -4.26 -6.12 -4.46
CA THR A 94 -5.48 -5.77 -5.20
C THR A 94 -5.76 -4.29 -5.05
N LEU A 95 -6.51 -3.74 -5.99
CA LEU A 95 -6.91 -2.34 -6.02
C LEU A 95 -8.38 -2.27 -6.41
N THR A 96 -9.19 -1.53 -5.68
CA THR A 96 -10.63 -1.43 -5.96
C THR A 96 -11.07 0.02 -6.10
N GLY A 97 -12.06 0.23 -6.95
CA GLY A 97 -12.80 1.48 -7.06
C GLY A 97 -14.29 1.19 -7.09
N ASN A 98 -15.07 1.98 -6.35
CA ASN A 98 -16.52 1.84 -6.25
C ASN A 98 -17.17 3.21 -6.20
N GLN A 99 -17.77 3.60 -7.32
CA GLN A 99 -18.52 4.83 -7.49
C GLN A 99 -20.01 4.51 -7.54
N ARG A 100 -20.80 5.24 -6.76
CA ARG A 100 -22.26 5.14 -6.72
C ARG A 100 -22.88 6.51 -6.89
N SER A 101 -23.84 6.65 -7.78
CA SER A 101 -24.60 7.88 -7.98
C SER A 101 -26.10 7.59 -8.05
N LEU A 102 -26.88 8.35 -7.28
CA LEU A 102 -28.35 8.27 -7.29
C LEU A 102 -28.97 9.19 -8.35
N THR A 103 -28.22 10.16 -8.87
CA THR A 103 -28.69 11.17 -9.83
C THR A 103 -28.27 10.88 -11.27
N ASP A 104 -27.22 10.08 -11.45
CA ASP A 104 -26.62 9.76 -12.74
C ASP A 104 -26.35 8.25 -12.81
N PRO A 105 -27.25 7.47 -13.44
CA PRO A 105 -27.12 6.02 -13.53
C PRO A 105 -25.80 5.55 -14.15
N ALA A 106 -25.22 6.33 -15.08
CA ALA A 106 -23.98 6.00 -15.77
C ALA A 106 -22.73 6.06 -14.85
N LYS A 107 -22.86 6.68 -13.67
CA LYS A 107 -21.80 6.83 -12.67
C LYS A 107 -21.83 5.76 -11.58
N ASN A 108 -22.56 4.67 -11.78
CA ASN A 108 -22.51 3.50 -10.91
C ASN A 108 -21.49 2.49 -11.45
N LEU A 109 -20.22 2.80 -11.22
CA LEU A 109 -19.09 2.04 -11.75
C LEU A 109 -18.33 1.37 -10.61
N ASN A 110 -17.81 0.19 -10.90
CA ASN A 110 -16.95 -0.50 -9.97
C ASN A 110 -15.86 -1.25 -10.74
N PHE A 111 -14.75 -1.48 -10.07
CA PHE A 111 -13.75 -2.40 -10.56
C PHE A 111 -12.91 -2.95 -9.42
N GLN A 112 -12.32 -4.12 -9.68
CA GLN A 112 -11.24 -4.68 -8.91
C GLN A 112 -10.11 -5.04 -9.88
N SER A 113 -8.90 -4.61 -9.54
CA SER A 113 -7.70 -4.91 -10.31
C SER A 113 -6.68 -5.63 -9.46
N SER A 114 -6.21 -6.79 -9.91
CA SER A 114 -5.02 -7.42 -9.34
C SER A 114 -3.79 -6.72 -9.91
N LEU A 115 -2.82 -6.38 -9.06
CA LEU A 115 -1.64 -5.58 -9.39
C LEU A 115 -0.36 -6.32 -8.98
N ILE A 116 0.61 -6.33 -9.89
CA ILE A 116 2.00 -6.65 -9.59
C ILE A 116 2.89 -5.54 -10.18
N ALA A 117 3.80 -5.01 -9.37
CA ALA A 117 4.66 -3.91 -9.77
C ALA A 117 6.12 -4.14 -9.40
N PHE A 118 7.01 -3.84 -10.34
CA PHE A 118 8.46 -3.91 -10.21
C PHE A 118 9.01 -2.48 -10.25
N ALA A 119 9.75 -2.09 -9.22
CA ALA A 119 10.30 -0.76 -9.08
C ALA A 119 11.83 -0.80 -8.99
N LEU A 120 12.48 0.17 -9.61
CA LEU A 120 13.90 0.47 -9.43
C LEU A 120 14.03 1.92 -9.00
N ASN A 121 14.60 2.14 -7.82
CA ASN A 121 14.74 3.46 -7.20
C ASN A 121 16.19 3.75 -6.85
N LEU A 122 16.60 4.99 -7.06
CA LEU A 122 17.81 5.59 -6.50
C LEU A 122 17.40 6.56 -5.39
N GLU A 123 17.91 6.31 -4.20
CA GLU A 123 17.69 7.12 -3.00
C GLU A 123 18.96 7.89 -2.66
N TYR A 124 18.81 9.18 -2.39
CA TYR A 124 19.85 10.05 -1.87
C TYR A 124 19.56 10.41 -0.41
N ARG A 125 20.54 10.15 0.44
CA ARG A 125 20.55 10.48 1.87
C ARG A 125 21.45 11.67 2.12
N PHE A 126 20.96 12.60 2.94
CA PHE A 126 21.67 13.83 3.28
C PHE A 126 22.75 13.64 4.37
N GLY A 127 23.41 12.47 4.39
CA GLY A 127 24.34 12.05 5.45
C GLY A 127 25.48 13.04 5.71
N HIS A 128 25.92 13.77 4.69
CA HIS A 128 27.00 14.77 4.77
C HIS A 128 26.66 16.01 5.63
N PHE A 129 25.38 16.26 5.95
CA PHE A 129 24.99 17.35 6.85
C PHE A 129 25.06 16.96 8.33
N TYR A 130 25.25 15.67 8.65
CA TYR A 130 25.24 15.19 10.02
C TYR A 130 26.63 14.75 10.47
N LYS A 131 27.07 15.25 11.62
CA LYS A 131 28.34 14.82 12.25
C LYS A 131 28.23 13.46 12.95
N LYS A 132 27.01 13.03 13.28
CA LYS A 132 26.67 11.77 13.93
C LYS A 132 25.37 11.22 13.30
N PRO A 133 25.12 9.90 13.35
CA PRO A 133 23.88 9.33 12.83
C PRO A 133 22.66 9.99 13.47
N PRO A 134 21.76 10.62 12.67
CA PRO A 134 20.58 11.26 13.23
C PRO A 134 19.51 10.22 13.60
N ILE A 135 18.66 10.55 14.57
CA ILE A 135 17.48 9.73 14.92
C ILE A 135 16.50 9.67 13.74
N LEU A 136 16.36 10.78 13.01
CA LEU A 136 15.55 10.91 11.81
C LEU A 136 16.46 11.29 10.63
N SER A 137 16.49 10.44 9.61
CA SER A 137 17.28 10.68 8.40
C SER A 137 16.35 10.96 7.22
N PRO A 138 16.17 12.23 6.80
CA PRO A 138 15.44 12.53 5.58
C PRO A 138 16.19 11.97 4.37
N PHE A 139 15.42 11.64 3.34
CA PHE A 139 15.94 11.18 2.05
C PHE A 139 15.03 11.68 0.93
N VAL A 140 15.58 11.71 -0.28
CA VAL A 140 14.82 11.87 -1.51
C VAL A 140 15.09 10.66 -2.38
N SER A 141 14.09 10.21 -3.12
CA SER A 141 14.26 9.11 -4.07
C SER A 141 13.61 9.43 -5.40
N VAL A 142 14.19 8.87 -6.45
CA VAL A 142 13.66 8.89 -7.80
C VAL A 142 13.77 7.49 -8.38
N GLY A 143 12.81 7.09 -9.19
CA GLY A 143 12.79 5.74 -9.72
C GLY A 143 11.86 5.58 -10.89
N VAL A 144 11.92 4.38 -11.45
CA VAL A 144 11.00 3.90 -12.48
C VAL A 144 10.26 2.69 -11.93
N GLU A 145 8.98 2.60 -12.23
CA GLU A 145 8.13 1.50 -11.82
C GLU A 145 7.36 0.98 -13.02
N ASN A 146 7.46 -0.32 -13.26
CA ASN A 146 6.62 -1.02 -14.21
C ASN A 146 5.56 -1.79 -13.43
N PHE A 147 4.29 -1.61 -13.78
CA PHE A 147 3.19 -2.32 -13.14
C PHE A 147 2.34 -3.03 -14.18
N GLN A 148 1.92 -4.24 -13.84
CA GLN A 148 0.99 -5.03 -14.61
C GLN A 148 -0.28 -5.19 -13.77
N PHE A 149 -1.42 -4.96 -14.40
CA PHE A 149 -2.70 -4.93 -13.73
C PHE A 149 -3.74 -5.70 -14.53
N ASN A 150 -4.55 -6.54 -13.88
CA ASN A 150 -5.68 -7.22 -14.50
C ASN A 150 -6.99 -6.74 -13.87
N THR A 151 -7.80 -6.01 -14.63
CA THR A 151 -8.97 -5.30 -14.13
C THR A 151 -10.25 -6.00 -14.52
N LYS A 152 -11.11 -6.23 -13.53
CA LYS A 152 -12.44 -6.80 -13.72
C LYS A 152 -13.53 -5.93 -13.11
N GLY A 153 -14.70 -5.93 -13.72
CA GLY A 153 -15.91 -5.26 -13.27
C GLY A 153 -16.97 -6.26 -12.77
N ASP A 154 -17.81 -5.79 -11.86
CA ASP A 154 -19.00 -6.45 -11.32
C ASP A 154 -20.23 -5.86 -12.05
N LEU A 155 -20.67 -6.56 -13.11
CA LEU A 155 -21.77 -6.17 -14.00
C LEU A 155 -22.99 -7.09 -13.94
N TYR A 156 -22.86 -8.27 -13.31
CA TYR A 156 -23.89 -9.31 -13.27
C TYR A 156 -24.18 -9.72 -11.84
N ASP A 157 -25.43 -10.09 -11.54
CA ASP A 157 -25.75 -10.76 -10.28
C ASP A 157 -25.29 -12.23 -10.29
N ALA A 158 -25.27 -12.85 -9.11
CA ALA A 158 -24.99 -14.28 -8.94
C ALA A 158 -25.86 -15.23 -9.81
N GLY A 159 -26.99 -14.73 -10.35
CA GLY A 159 -27.87 -15.45 -11.27
C GLY A 159 -27.58 -15.18 -12.75
N GLY A 160 -26.53 -14.44 -13.08
CA GLY A 160 -26.14 -14.08 -14.45
C GLY A 160 -26.96 -12.95 -15.07
N ASN A 161 -27.72 -12.19 -14.28
CA ASN A 161 -28.52 -11.06 -14.78
C ASN A 161 -27.68 -9.78 -14.81
N LEU A 162 -27.61 -9.13 -15.98
CA LEU A 162 -26.94 -7.85 -16.13
C LEU A 162 -27.60 -6.76 -15.26
N TYR A 163 -26.78 -5.91 -14.65
CA TYR A 163 -27.26 -4.76 -13.90
C TYR A 163 -27.72 -3.62 -14.81
N PHE A 164 -28.96 -3.20 -14.60
CA PHE A 164 -29.49 -1.95 -15.13
C PHE A 164 -29.73 -0.98 -13.99
N TYR A 165 -28.98 0.13 -13.98
CA TYR A 165 -29.18 1.22 -13.03
C TYR A 165 -30.31 2.13 -13.52
N TRP A 166 -31.32 2.32 -12.67
CA TRP A 166 -32.48 3.16 -12.97
C TRP A 166 -32.36 4.54 -12.32
N ASN A 167 -33.18 5.48 -12.80
CA ASN A 167 -33.20 6.86 -12.29
C ASN A 167 -33.67 6.98 -10.83
N ASP A 168 -34.30 5.94 -10.28
CA ASP A 168 -34.68 5.84 -8.86
C ASP A 168 -33.53 5.34 -7.96
N GLY A 169 -32.34 5.08 -8.54
CA GLY A 169 -31.17 4.55 -7.83
C GLY A 169 -31.21 3.04 -7.58
N THR A 170 -32.27 2.35 -8.02
CA THR A 170 -32.38 0.89 -7.93
C THR A 170 -31.59 0.20 -9.03
N ILE A 171 -31.24 -1.07 -8.77
CA ILE A 171 -30.61 -1.95 -9.74
C ILE A 171 -31.66 -2.99 -10.14
N ARG A 172 -31.84 -3.19 -11.45
CA ARG A 172 -32.85 -4.10 -12.00
C ARG A 172 -32.23 -5.03 -13.03
N ASN A 173 -32.94 -6.11 -13.35
CA ASN A 173 -32.54 -7.09 -14.36
C ASN A 173 -32.89 -6.70 -15.81
N ARG A 174 -33.51 -5.53 -16.03
CA ARG A 174 -33.96 -5.07 -17.35
C ARG A 174 -33.86 -3.54 -17.48
N PRO A 175 -33.81 -3.01 -18.72
CA PRO A 175 -33.89 -1.57 -18.97
C PRO A 175 -35.14 -0.95 -18.33
N GLN A 176 -35.04 0.34 -18.03
CA GLN A 176 -36.17 1.12 -17.55
C GLN A 176 -37.33 1.01 -18.55
N ASP A 177 -38.56 0.98 -18.04
CA ASP A 177 -39.81 0.86 -18.80
C ASP A 177 -40.14 -0.56 -19.35
N VAL A 178 -39.32 -1.58 -19.08
CA VAL A 178 -39.60 -2.97 -19.45
C VAL A 178 -40.17 -3.76 -18.26
N TYR A 179 -41.34 -4.37 -18.44
CA TYR A 179 -42.04 -5.17 -17.42
C TYR A 179 -42.31 -6.61 -17.88
N PRO A 180 -42.37 -7.59 -16.96
CA PRO A 180 -42.04 -7.48 -15.53
C PRO A 180 -40.52 -7.34 -15.31
N ASN A 181 -40.13 -6.73 -14.20
CA ASN A 181 -38.73 -6.60 -13.76
C ASN A 181 -38.59 -7.00 -12.29
N ARG A 182 -37.35 -7.21 -11.85
CA ARG A 182 -36.99 -7.60 -10.48
C ARG A 182 -35.85 -6.72 -9.97
N LEU A 183 -35.87 -6.41 -8.67
CA LEU A 183 -34.77 -5.78 -7.95
C LEU A 183 -33.57 -6.72 -7.86
N LEU A 184 -32.39 -6.19 -8.18
CA LEU A 184 -31.11 -6.87 -8.04
C LEU A 184 -30.26 -6.20 -6.97
N GLN A 185 -29.31 -6.95 -6.42
CA GLN A 185 -28.26 -6.44 -5.55
C GLN A 185 -26.91 -6.86 -6.10
N ARG A 186 -25.90 -6.03 -5.86
CA ARG A 186 -24.52 -6.35 -6.21
C ARG A 186 -23.98 -7.39 -5.25
N ASP A 187 -23.36 -8.42 -5.80
CA ASP A 187 -22.66 -9.46 -5.04
C ASP A 187 -21.16 -9.16 -4.87
N TYR A 188 -20.64 -8.15 -5.59
CA TYR A 188 -19.22 -7.75 -5.57
C TYR A 188 -18.28 -8.86 -6.04
N VAL A 189 -18.77 -9.74 -6.92
CA VAL A 189 -17.93 -10.68 -7.64
C VAL A 189 -17.53 -10.03 -8.96
N TYR A 190 -16.23 -9.92 -9.22
CA TYR A 190 -15.71 -9.21 -10.38
C TYR A 190 -15.36 -10.22 -11.49
N GLU A 191 -16.34 -10.60 -12.32
CA GLU A 191 -16.11 -11.59 -13.39
C GLU A 191 -15.76 -10.97 -14.74
N THR A 192 -16.26 -9.77 -15.04
CA THR A 192 -16.18 -9.20 -16.39
C THR A 192 -14.82 -8.56 -16.62
N ASP A 193 -14.07 -9.01 -17.64
CA ASP A 193 -12.81 -8.37 -18.02
C ASP A 193 -13.08 -6.97 -18.63
N LEU A 194 -12.32 -5.96 -18.20
CA LEU A 194 -12.45 -4.58 -18.67
C LEU A 194 -11.38 -4.17 -19.70
N ARG A 195 -10.63 -5.15 -20.25
CA ARG A 195 -9.58 -4.94 -21.26
C ARG A 195 -10.08 -5.05 -22.69
#